data_AF-A0A9E3TWE9-F1
#
_entry.id   AF-A0A9E3TWE9-F1
#
_cell.length_a   1.000
_cell.length_b   1.000
_cell.length_c   1.000
_cell.angle_alpha   90.00
_cell.angle_beta   90.00
_cell.angle_gamma   90.00
#
_symmetry.space_group_name_H-M   'P 1'
#
loop_
_entity.id
_entity.type
_entity.pdbx_description
1 polymer ?
#
loop_
_entity_poly.entity_id
_entity_poly.type
_entity_poly.pdbx_seq_one_letter_code
_entity_poly.pdbx_strand_id
1 'polypeptide(L)'
;MVNPSRRLGYVGRSSAQLIRTSNEMGNAIKVVAKAASVVLDFTDDCLTFPYRNSAGDEWEGCLDEWIGNGNPPNDYEQFAVELEGSRYYQIGAAGGGADVVLVRDDAKGTICYLNDMDQSVSEVSPNLDAFIASLRPPA
;
A
#
# COMPACT_ATOMS: atom_id res chain seq x y z
N MET A 1 6.87 40.85 47.01
CA MET A 1 7.61 39.59 47.18
C MET A 1 6.74 38.45 46.68
N VAL A 2 7.18 37.72 45.65
CA VAL A 2 6.63 36.42 45.25
C VAL A 2 7.82 35.54 44.85
N ASN A 3 7.95 34.39 45.51
CA ASN A 3 8.72 33.20 45.12
C ASN A 3 7.63 32.09 45.11
N PRO A 4 7.63 31.02 44.27
CA PRO A 4 8.83 30.25 43.96
C PRO A 4 8.86 29.39 42.65
N SER A 5 10.02 28.75 42.46
CA SER A 5 10.20 27.32 42.07
C SER A 5 10.28 26.86 40.61
N ARG A 6 11.47 26.30 40.33
CA ARG A 6 11.76 25.05 39.60
C ARG A 6 11.57 25.01 38.08
N ARG A 7 12.67 25.21 37.34
CA ARG A 7 12.91 24.51 36.08
C ARG A 7 13.79 23.28 36.34
N LEU A 8 13.17 22.10 36.34
CA LEU A 8 13.86 20.84 36.08
C LEU A 8 14.30 20.86 34.62
N GLY A 9 15.62 20.86 34.39
CA GLY A 9 16.18 20.63 33.07
C GLY A 9 15.83 19.22 32.61
N TYR A 10 15.16 19.13 31.46
CA TYR A 10 14.91 17.86 30.79
C TYR A 10 16.27 17.33 30.31
N VAL A 11 16.71 16.23 30.93
CA VAL A 11 17.91 15.48 30.55
C VAL A 11 17.61 14.78 29.23
N GLY A 12 18.54 14.90 28.27
CA GLY A 12 18.36 14.51 26.89
C GLY A 12 17.80 13.10 26.69
N ARG A 13 16.71 13.03 25.91
CA ARG A 13 16.36 11.78 25.23
C ARG A 13 17.30 11.64 24.04
N SER A 14 18.07 10.56 24.13
CA SER A 14 18.87 9.90 23.10
C SER A 14 18.53 10.31 21.66
N SER A 15 19.50 10.90 20.96
CA SER A 15 19.47 11.25 19.53
C SER A 15 19.45 10.02 18.58
N ALA A 16 19.02 8.86 19.07
CA ALA A 16 18.94 7.61 18.30
C ALA A 16 17.61 7.44 17.53
N GLN A 17 16.67 8.38 17.67
CA GLN A 17 15.47 8.47 16.83
C GLN A 17 15.57 9.77 16.05
N LEU A 18 15.85 9.70 14.74
CA LEU A 18 15.68 10.73 13.70
C LEU A 18 16.84 10.75 12.69
N ILE A 19 17.27 9.57 12.22
CA ILE A 19 17.87 9.47 10.89
C ILE A 19 17.38 8.15 10.27
N ARG A 20 16.09 8.08 9.92
CA ARG A 20 15.74 7.29 8.74
C ARG A 20 16.27 8.10 7.58
N THR A 21 17.44 7.71 7.11
CA THR A 21 18.14 8.37 6.00
C THR A 21 17.18 8.53 4.83
N SER A 22 17.19 9.71 4.20
CA SER A 22 16.43 10.05 2.99
C SER A 22 16.68 9.12 1.77
N ASN A 23 17.47 8.04 1.93
CA ASN A 23 17.61 6.94 0.97
C ASN A 23 16.49 5.88 1.08
N GLU A 24 15.75 5.87 2.19
CA GLU A 24 14.58 5.01 2.42
C GLU A 24 13.28 5.81 2.27
N MET A 25 13.21 6.72 1.30
CA MET A 25 11.89 6.92 0.66
C MET A 25 11.56 5.57 0.03
N GLY A 26 10.78 4.81 0.80
CA GLY A 26 10.67 3.35 0.77
C GLY A 26 10.40 2.86 -0.63
N ASN A 27 10.99 1.73 -0.99
CA ASN A 27 10.83 1.14 -2.31
C ASN A 27 9.36 1.08 -2.76
N ALA A 28 8.41 0.94 -1.82
CA ALA A 28 6.98 1.08 -2.08
C ALA A 28 6.56 2.40 -2.75
N ILE A 29 7.04 3.56 -2.33
CA ILE A 29 6.69 4.86 -2.97
C ILE A 29 7.13 4.88 -4.44
N LYS A 30 8.29 4.30 -4.76
CA LYS A 30 8.76 4.16 -6.15
C LYS A 30 7.87 3.21 -6.95
N VAL A 31 7.40 2.14 -6.31
CA VAL A 31 6.46 1.19 -6.92
C VAL A 31 5.09 1.84 -7.15
N VAL A 32 4.59 2.63 -6.20
CA VAL A 32 3.33 3.37 -6.35
C VAL A 32 3.46 4.42 -7.47
N ALA A 33 4.58 5.15 -7.54
CA ALA A 33 4.85 6.08 -8.64
C ALA A 33 4.90 5.36 -10.00
N LYS A 34 5.49 4.15 -10.05
CA LYS A 34 5.48 3.31 -11.24
C LYS A 34 4.06 2.84 -11.58
N ALA A 35 3.29 2.36 -10.61
CA ALA A 35 1.89 1.96 -10.80
C ALA A 35 1.05 3.11 -11.36
N ALA A 36 1.22 4.33 -10.83
CA ALA A 36 0.57 5.53 -11.32
C ALA A 36 0.95 5.92 -12.76
N SER A 37 2.09 5.43 -13.28
CA SER A 37 2.50 5.63 -14.68
C SER A 37 1.97 4.56 -15.64
N VAL A 38 1.42 3.46 -15.11
CA VAL A 38 0.81 2.39 -15.89
C VAL A 38 -0.66 2.71 -16.05
N VAL A 39 -1.13 2.80 -17.29
CA VAL A 39 -2.57 2.88 -17.59
C VAL A 39 -3.05 1.47 -17.90
N LEU A 40 -4.08 1.02 -17.18
CA LEU A 40 -4.72 -0.27 -17.42
C LEU A 40 -5.96 -0.07 -18.27
N ASP A 41 -6.20 -0.96 -19.24
CA ASP A 41 -7.45 -0.96 -19.99
C ASP A 41 -8.43 -1.94 -19.33
N PHE A 42 -9.44 -1.38 -18.69
CA PHE A 42 -10.54 -2.13 -18.08
C PHE A 42 -11.63 -2.50 -19.10
N THR A 43 -11.56 -1.95 -20.32
CA THR A 43 -12.62 -2.03 -21.32
C THR A 43 -13.95 -1.50 -20.74
N ASP A 44 -14.92 -2.38 -20.52
CA ASP A 44 -16.22 -2.07 -19.90
C ASP A 44 -16.44 -2.81 -18.56
N ASP A 45 -15.43 -3.50 -18.03
CA ASP A 45 -15.55 -4.41 -16.86
C ASP A 45 -14.32 -4.33 -15.93
N CYS A 46 -14.17 -5.26 -14.98
CA CYS A 46 -13.02 -5.33 -14.10
C CYS A 46 -11.93 -6.28 -14.62
N LEU A 47 -10.68 -6.08 -14.19
CA LEU A 47 -9.60 -7.03 -14.41
C LEU A 47 -9.52 -8.00 -13.22
N THR A 48 -9.37 -9.29 -13.48
CA THR A 48 -9.21 -10.30 -12.43
C THR A 48 -7.76 -10.74 -12.27
N PHE A 49 -7.45 -11.26 -11.08
CA PHE A 49 -6.16 -11.87 -10.77
C PHE A 49 -6.33 -13.00 -9.75
N PRO A 50 -5.53 -14.07 -9.85
CA PRO A 50 -5.53 -15.11 -8.83
C PRO A 50 -4.80 -14.62 -7.57
N TYR A 51 -5.28 -15.02 -6.41
CA TYR A 51 -4.54 -14.88 -5.14
C TYR A 51 -4.79 -16.08 -4.23
N ARG A 52 -3.97 -16.20 -3.19
CA ARG A 52 -4.12 -17.23 -2.15
C ARG A 52 -4.37 -16.54 -0.81
N ASN A 53 -5.47 -16.90 -0.15
CA ASN A 53 -5.82 -16.30 1.13
C ASN A 53 -4.94 -16.84 2.27
N SER A 54 -5.11 -16.31 3.49
CA SER A 54 -4.37 -16.74 4.67
C SER A 54 -4.62 -18.20 5.09
N ALA A 55 -5.75 -18.79 4.68
CA ALA A 55 -6.06 -20.22 4.88
C ALA A 55 -5.38 -21.14 3.84
N GLY A 56 -4.78 -20.57 2.79
CA GLY A 56 -4.14 -21.30 1.71
C GLY A 56 -5.07 -21.66 0.55
N ASP A 57 -6.32 -21.21 0.57
CA ASP A 57 -7.29 -21.42 -0.51
C ASP A 57 -7.01 -20.48 -1.69
N GLU A 58 -7.27 -20.97 -2.90
CA GLU A 58 -7.14 -20.18 -4.12
C GLU A 58 -8.45 -19.44 -4.40
N TRP A 59 -8.33 -18.14 -4.63
CA TRP A 59 -9.42 -17.23 -4.91
C TRP A 59 -9.09 -16.34 -6.11
N GLU A 60 -10.11 -15.67 -6.61
CA GLU A 60 -9.98 -14.66 -7.66
C GLU A 60 -10.33 -13.29 -7.08
N GLY A 61 -9.41 -12.35 -7.22
CA GLY A 61 -9.61 -10.94 -6.92
C GLY A 61 -10.03 -10.20 -8.19
N CYS A 62 -10.61 -9.02 -8.01
CA CYS A 62 -11.06 -8.14 -9.08
C CYS A 62 -10.47 -6.74 -8.85
N LEU A 63 -10.36 -5.97 -9.92
CA LEU A 63 -9.82 -4.62 -9.97
C LEU A 63 -10.67 -3.83 -10.95
N ASP A 64 -11.40 -2.82 -10.48
CA ASP A 64 -12.20 -1.90 -11.31
C ASP A 64 -11.66 -0.46 -11.30
N GLU A 65 -10.78 -0.15 -10.34
CA GLU A 65 -10.15 1.16 -10.18
C GLU A 65 -8.62 1.02 -10.09
N TRP A 66 -7.91 1.90 -10.79
CA TRP A 66 -6.44 1.94 -10.78
C TRP A 66 -5.93 3.37 -10.63
N ILE A 67 -4.89 3.57 -9.80
CA ILE A 67 -4.35 4.92 -9.56
C ILE A 67 -3.79 5.58 -10.82
N GLY A 68 -3.33 4.80 -11.80
CA GLY A 68 -2.82 5.31 -13.08
C GLY A 68 -3.91 5.68 -14.09
N ASN A 69 -5.16 5.29 -13.86
CA ASN A 69 -6.31 5.64 -14.69
C ASN A 69 -7.03 6.92 -14.23
N GLY A 70 -6.64 7.45 -13.06
CA GLY A 70 -7.10 8.73 -12.54
C GLY A 70 -6.04 9.82 -12.67
N ASN A 71 -6.09 10.78 -11.75
CA ASN A 71 -4.98 11.71 -11.56
C ASN A 71 -3.95 11.05 -10.63
N PRO A 72 -2.67 10.94 -11.04
CA PRO A 72 -1.64 10.42 -10.15
C PRO A 72 -1.60 11.30 -8.90
N PRO A 73 -1.43 10.70 -7.72
CA PRO A 73 -1.57 11.45 -6.50
C PRO A 73 -0.42 12.43 -6.29
N ASN A 74 -0.78 13.65 -5.86
CA ASN A 74 0.21 14.69 -5.51
C ASN A 74 0.95 14.37 -4.20
N ASP A 75 0.35 13.55 -3.34
CA ASP A 75 0.93 13.03 -2.11
C ASP A 75 0.56 11.55 -1.96
N TYR A 76 1.56 10.67 -1.88
CA TYR A 76 1.35 9.22 -1.73
C TYR A 76 0.97 8.84 -0.31
N GLU A 77 1.27 9.67 0.68
CA GLU A 77 1.02 9.37 2.10
C GLU A 77 -0.50 9.35 2.40
N GLN A 78 -1.33 9.98 1.57
CA GLN A 78 -2.79 9.91 1.72
C GLN A 78 -3.36 8.51 1.39
N PHE A 79 -2.61 7.66 0.70
CA PHE A 79 -2.97 6.26 0.38
C PHE A 79 -2.29 5.27 1.32
N ALA A 80 -1.57 5.76 2.33
CA ALA A 80 -0.88 4.90 3.27
C ALA A 80 -1.88 4.29 4.25
N VAL A 81 -1.81 2.97 4.41
CA VAL A 81 -2.62 2.22 5.39
C VAL A 81 -1.67 1.40 6.26
N GLU A 82 -1.91 1.37 7.57
CA GLU A 82 -1.18 0.51 8.49
C GLU A 82 -2.07 -0.66 8.93
N LEU A 83 -1.62 -1.89 8.65
CA LEU A 83 -2.32 -3.13 8.96
C LEU A 83 -1.33 -4.14 9.51
N GLU A 84 -1.68 -4.83 10.59
CA GLU A 84 -0.86 -5.91 11.16
C GLU A 84 0.59 -5.52 11.47
N GLY A 85 0.83 -4.24 11.83
CA GLY A 85 2.17 -3.70 12.09
C GLY A 85 3.02 -3.48 10.84
N SER A 86 2.46 -3.64 9.65
CA SER A 86 3.07 -3.33 8.36
C SER A 86 2.42 -2.10 7.75
N ARG A 87 3.20 -1.34 6.98
CA ARG A 87 2.71 -0.19 6.22
C ARG A 87 2.49 -0.57 4.76
N TYR A 88 1.42 -0.07 4.18
CA TYR A 88 0.98 -0.35 2.83
C TYR A 88 0.59 0.94 2.11
N TYR A 89 0.57 0.91 0.77
CA TYR A 89 0.10 2.00 -0.07
C TYR A 89 -0.89 1.47 -1.10
N GLN A 90 -2.08 2.06 -1.20
CA GLN A 90 -3.09 1.66 -2.18
C GLN A 90 -2.67 2.03 -3.61
N ILE A 91 -2.85 1.08 -4.53
CA ILE A 91 -2.62 1.25 -5.98
C ILE A 91 -3.83 0.91 -6.85
N GLY A 92 -4.84 0.27 -6.29
CA GLY A 92 -6.07 -0.06 -6.99
C GLY A 92 -7.16 -0.52 -6.03
N ALA A 93 -8.37 -0.66 -6.54
CA ALA A 93 -9.52 -1.08 -5.75
C ALA A 93 -10.57 -1.82 -6.59
N ALA A 94 -11.51 -2.47 -5.90
CA ALA A 94 -12.75 -2.98 -6.45
C ALA A 94 -13.96 -2.61 -5.56
N GLY A 95 -15.16 -2.59 -6.16
CA GLY A 95 -16.42 -2.45 -5.42
C GLY A 95 -16.58 -1.09 -4.74
N GLY A 96 -16.02 -0.03 -5.33
CA GLY A 96 -16.03 1.32 -4.74
C GLY A 96 -15.08 1.50 -3.56
N GLY A 97 -14.02 0.70 -3.49
CA GLY A 97 -12.99 0.79 -2.45
C GLY A 97 -13.15 -0.19 -1.29
N ALA A 98 -14.07 -1.15 -1.38
CA ALA A 98 -14.22 -2.21 -0.38
C ALA A 98 -12.98 -3.13 -0.40
N ASP A 99 -12.65 -3.65 -1.58
CA ASP A 99 -11.45 -4.44 -1.78
C ASP A 99 -10.32 -3.58 -2.32
N VAL A 100 -9.10 -3.78 -1.82
CA VAL A 100 -7.99 -2.87 -2.10
C VAL A 100 -6.73 -3.62 -2.50
N VAL A 101 -6.11 -3.21 -3.61
CA VAL A 101 -4.78 -3.67 -4.00
C VAL A 101 -3.73 -2.73 -3.40
N LEU A 102 -2.79 -3.33 -2.67
CA LEU A 102 -1.82 -2.66 -1.82
C LEU A 102 -0.38 -2.97 -2.24
N VAL A 103 0.53 -2.03 -2.04
CA VAL A 103 1.98 -2.23 -2.07
C VAL A 103 2.49 -2.20 -0.64
N ARG A 104 3.09 -3.29 -0.16
CA ARG A 104 3.74 -3.33 1.15
C ARG A 104 5.03 -2.51 1.14
N ASP A 105 5.27 -1.74 2.20
CA ASP A 105 6.51 -0.99 2.43
C ASP A 105 7.66 -1.92 2.85
N ASP A 106 8.05 -2.80 1.94
CA ASP A 106 9.20 -3.70 2.07
C ASP A 106 10.22 -3.49 0.94
N ALA A 107 11.33 -4.21 1.02
CA ALA A 107 12.42 -4.09 0.06
C ALA A 107 12.04 -4.46 -1.39
N LYS A 108 10.94 -5.19 -1.60
CA LYS A 108 10.49 -5.67 -2.93
C LYS A 108 9.29 -4.89 -3.46
N GLY A 109 8.56 -4.19 -2.59
CA GLY A 109 7.27 -3.61 -2.93
C GLY A 109 6.26 -4.71 -3.25
N THR A 110 6.16 -5.70 -2.36
CA THR A 110 5.23 -6.84 -2.50
C THR A 110 3.81 -6.34 -2.71
N ILE A 111 3.09 -6.94 -3.67
CA ILE A 111 1.70 -6.62 -3.95
C ILE A 111 0.81 -7.52 -3.12
N CYS A 112 -0.08 -6.89 -2.35
CA CYS A 112 -1.05 -7.54 -1.51
C CYS A 112 -2.47 -7.13 -1.91
N TYR A 113 -3.44 -7.91 -1.43
CA TYR A 113 -4.86 -7.65 -1.58
C TYR A 113 -5.50 -7.66 -0.20
N LEU A 114 -6.21 -6.59 0.13
CA LEU A 114 -7.08 -6.50 1.29
C LEU A 114 -8.50 -6.87 0.83
N ASN A 115 -9.00 -7.98 1.35
CA ASN A 115 -10.35 -8.44 1.10
C ASN A 115 -11.31 -7.85 2.14
N ASP A 116 -12.38 -7.18 1.71
CA ASP A 116 -13.33 -6.52 2.61
C ASP A 116 -14.11 -7.51 3.49
N MET A 117 -14.38 -8.71 2.96
CA MET A 117 -15.23 -9.69 3.63
C MET A 117 -14.61 -10.20 4.94
N ASP A 118 -13.30 -10.48 4.93
CA ASP A 118 -12.59 -11.04 6.08
C ASP A 118 -11.53 -10.09 6.67
N GLN A 119 -11.34 -8.91 6.05
CA GLN A 119 -10.37 -7.88 6.43
C GLN A 119 -8.93 -8.41 6.49
N SER A 120 -8.63 -9.49 5.77
CA SER A 120 -7.30 -10.10 5.73
C SER A 120 -6.47 -9.55 4.57
N VAL A 121 -5.17 -9.44 4.80
CA VAL A 121 -4.20 -9.05 3.77
C VAL A 121 -3.55 -10.31 3.21
N SER A 122 -3.75 -10.55 1.92
CA SER A 122 -3.18 -11.69 1.21
C SER A 122 -2.10 -11.24 0.24
N GLU A 123 -0.96 -11.94 0.19
CA GLU A 123 0.06 -11.67 -0.83
C GLU A 123 -0.42 -12.17 -2.19
N VAL A 124 -0.38 -11.30 -3.19
CA VAL A 124 -0.82 -11.60 -4.56
C VAL A 124 0.37 -11.83 -5.47
N SER A 125 1.38 -10.96 -5.38
CA SER A 125 2.52 -10.99 -6.30
C SER A 125 3.77 -10.42 -5.65
N PRO A 126 4.97 -10.95 -5.97
CA PRO A 126 6.22 -10.47 -5.40
C PRO A 126 6.59 -9.04 -5.80
N ASN A 127 5.99 -8.48 -6.85
CA ASN A 127 6.21 -7.10 -7.30
C ASN A 127 5.13 -6.67 -8.31
N LEU A 128 5.13 -5.38 -8.63
CA LEU A 128 4.17 -4.75 -9.55
C LEU A 128 4.19 -5.33 -10.96
N ASP A 129 5.36 -5.62 -11.54
CA ASP A 129 5.45 -6.12 -12.93
C ASP A 129 4.82 -7.51 -13.07
N ALA A 130 5.11 -8.40 -12.12
CA ALA A 130 4.50 -9.72 -12.06
C ALA A 130 2.99 -9.66 -11.80
N PHE A 131 2.52 -8.66 -11.04
CA PHE A 131 1.10 -8.45 -10.81
C PHE A 131 0.39 -8.00 -12.10
N ILE A 132 0.91 -6.98 -12.79
CA ILE A 132 0.33 -6.50 -14.05
C ILE A 132 0.27 -7.62 -15.10
N ALA A 133 1.33 -8.44 -15.19
CA ALA A 133 1.35 -9.58 -16.10
C ALA A 133 0.34 -10.70 -15.75
N SER A 134 -0.18 -10.71 -14.52
CA SER A 134 -1.18 -11.67 -14.07
C SER A 134 -2.61 -11.25 -14.35
N LEU A 135 -2.86 -9.96 -14.60
CA LEU A 135 -4.20 -9.39 -14.83
C LEU A 135 -4.82 -9.96 -16.09
N ARG A 136 -6.12 -10.27 -16.01
CA ARG A 136 -6.90 -10.85 -17.11
C ARG A 136 -8.26 -10.16 -17.19
N PRO A 137 -8.89 -10.09 -18.38
CA PRO A 137 -10.32 -9.83 -18.47
C PRO A 137 -11.11 -10.89 -17.69
N PRO A 138 -12.34 -10.57 -17.24
CA PRO A 138 -13.21 -11.55 -16.61
C PRO A 138 -13.57 -12.65 -17.62
N ALA A 139 -13.77 -13.87 -17.12
CA ALA A 139 -14.04 -15.06 -17.94
C ALA A 139 -15.46 -15.14 -18.49
#